data_AF-A0A2N7RC42-F1
#
_entry.id   AF-A0A2N7RC42-F1
#
_cell.length_a   1.000
_cell.length_b   1.000
_cell.length_c   1.000
_cell.angle_alpha   90.00
_cell.angle_beta   90.00
_cell.angle_gamma   90.00
#
_symmetry.space_group_name_H-M   'P 1'
#
loop_
_entity.id
_entity.type
_entity.pdbx_description
1 polymer ?
#
loop_
_entity_poly.entity_id
_entity_poly.type
_entity_poly.pdbx_seq_one_letter_code
_entity_poly.pdbx_strand_id
1 'polypeptide(L)'
;MLENPGFISTIKARPSQVTSHPLALEYDCSGNRHIREMLRVYGLRTSLFRLKVINALILAAQEGRLIGVHGVHAYIEASFSQLPIVSVREVLKRLAEVGVITAQTDRSYSFTPEAWDMLEPYLAQRDSNSQIPATASHRCLNSLATSAP
;
A
#
# COMPACT_ATOMS: atom_id res chain seq x y z
N MET A 1 45.47 40.72 -19.34
CA MET A 1 45.84 39.58 -18.48
C MET A 1 45.86 40.10 -17.05
N LEU A 2 45.29 39.30 -16.14
CA LEU A 2 45.24 39.42 -14.67
C LEU A 2 44.32 40.50 -14.07
N GLU A 3 43.56 40.32 -12.98
CA GLU A 3 42.85 39.19 -12.33
C GLU A 3 41.70 39.85 -11.54
N ASN A 4 40.55 39.16 -11.43
CA ASN A 4 39.39 39.64 -10.68
C ASN A 4 39.44 39.05 -9.26
N PRO A 5 39.43 39.88 -8.19
CA PRO A 5 39.48 39.38 -6.83
C PRO A 5 38.07 39.06 -6.29
N GLY A 6 37.90 37.80 -5.91
CA GLY A 6 37.19 37.45 -4.68
C GLY A 6 35.67 37.61 -4.66
N PHE A 7 34.97 36.49 -4.89
CA PHE A 7 33.85 36.15 -4.02
C PHE A 7 33.75 34.63 -3.89
N ILE A 8 34.46 34.07 -2.91
CA ILE A 8 34.16 32.73 -2.40
C ILE A 8 32.82 32.85 -1.68
N SER A 9 31.73 32.57 -2.39
CA SER A 9 30.42 32.37 -1.79
C SER A 9 30.51 31.17 -0.86
N THR A 10 30.60 31.47 0.42
CA THR A 10 30.40 30.56 1.55
C THR A 10 29.16 29.71 1.30
N ILE A 11 29.34 28.46 0.88
CA ILE A 11 28.31 27.44 0.99
C ILE A 11 28.17 27.16 2.48
N LYS A 12 27.32 27.95 3.14
CA LYS A 12 26.83 27.65 4.48
C LYS A 12 25.93 26.44 4.30
N ALA A 13 26.51 25.24 4.42
CA ALA A 13 25.80 23.99 4.49
C ALA A 13 24.74 24.13 5.58
N ARG A 14 23.49 24.27 5.14
CA ARG A 14 22.32 24.32 6.00
C ARG A 14 21.92 22.86 6.19
N PRO A 15 22.06 22.27 7.39
CA PRO A 15 21.49 20.96 7.66
C PRO A 15 19.97 21.16 7.75
N SER A 16 19.32 21.20 6.60
CA SER A 16 17.88 21.33 6.52
C SER A 16 17.31 19.95 6.79
N GLN A 17 17.25 19.65 8.08
CA GLN A 17 16.20 18.89 8.75
C GLN A 17 15.73 17.67 7.97
N VAL A 18 16.35 16.54 8.31
CA VAL A 18 15.70 15.23 8.23
C VAL A 18 14.48 15.32 9.16
N THR A 19 13.38 15.83 8.63
CA THR A 19 12.06 15.56 9.21
C THR A 19 11.85 14.09 8.98
N SER A 20 12.27 13.29 9.96
CA SER A 20 11.82 11.93 10.16
C SER A 20 10.30 11.99 10.33
N HIS A 21 9.57 12.07 9.21
CA HIS A 21 8.15 11.78 9.19
C HIS A 21 8.04 10.28 9.46
N PRO A 22 7.51 9.85 10.62
CA PRO A 22 7.34 8.43 10.93
C PRO A 22 6.26 7.76 10.08
N LEU A 23 5.74 8.44 9.04
CA LEU A 23 4.68 7.96 8.16
C LEU A 23 5.22 7.46 6.81
N ALA A 24 6.53 7.56 6.56
CA ALA A 24 7.14 7.29 5.25
C ALA A 24 7.91 5.97 5.14
N LEU A 25 7.99 5.14 6.19
CA LEU A 25 8.81 3.91 6.16
C LEU A 25 8.03 2.61 6.45
N GLU A 26 6.79 2.67 6.91
CA GLU A 26 5.94 1.47 6.98
C GLU A 26 5.20 1.17 5.67
N TYR A 27 5.82 1.52 4.53
CA TYR A 27 5.57 0.77 3.29
C TYR A 27 6.55 -0.40 3.30
N ASP A 28 6.30 -1.32 4.24
CA ASP A 28 7.11 -2.49 4.49
C ASP A 28 7.62 -3.06 3.16
N CYS A 29 8.94 -2.98 2.99
CA CYS A 29 9.63 -3.41 1.78
C CYS A 29 9.45 -4.91 1.49
N SER A 30 8.77 -5.67 2.37
CA SER A 30 8.30 -7.03 2.14
C SER A 30 6.82 -7.06 1.72
N GLY A 31 5.94 -6.32 2.39
CA GLY A 31 4.48 -6.41 2.25
C GLY A 31 3.92 -6.12 0.85
N ASN A 32 4.56 -5.27 0.05
CA ASN A 32 4.10 -4.92 -1.31
C ASN A 32 4.97 -5.54 -2.42
N ARG A 33 5.76 -6.58 -2.10
CA ARG A 33 6.60 -7.26 -3.09
C ARG A 33 5.78 -7.82 -4.25
N HIS A 34 4.63 -8.43 -3.96
CA HIS A 34 3.74 -9.01 -4.98
C HIS A 34 3.19 -7.95 -5.94
N ILE A 35 2.76 -6.79 -5.44
CA ILE A 35 2.30 -5.68 -6.29
C ILE A 35 3.42 -5.17 -7.20
N ARG A 36 4.65 -5.09 -6.68
CA ARG A 36 5.83 -4.67 -7.47
C ARG A 36 6.17 -5.68 -8.57
N GLU A 37 6.05 -6.97 -8.27
CA GLU A 37 6.27 -8.04 -9.25
C GLU A 37 5.21 -7.99 -10.35
N MET A 38 3.93 -7.88 -9.98
CA MET A 38 2.85 -7.72 -10.94
C MET A 38 3.08 -6.50 -11.84
N LEU A 39 3.37 -5.32 -11.27
CA LEU A 39 3.70 -4.14 -12.05
C LEU A 39 4.86 -4.38 -13.04
N ARG A 40 5.88 -5.16 -12.65
CA ARG A 40 6.99 -5.51 -13.55
C ARG A 40 6.53 -6.39 -14.72
N VAL A 41 5.72 -7.41 -14.47
CA VAL A 41 5.19 -8.31 -15.52
C VAL A 41 4.37 -7.53 -16.54
N TYR A 42 3.56 -6.57 -16.09
CA TYR A 42 2.77 -5.68 -16.95
C TYR A 42 3.57 -4.49 -17.52
N GLY A 43 4.89 -4.43 -17.32
CA GLY A 43 5.75 -3.36 -17.88
C GLY A 43 5.53 -1.96 -17.28
N LEU A 44 4.88 -1.87 -16.12
CA LEU A 44 4.57 -0.61 -15.48
C LEU A 44 5.68 -0.18 -14.51
N ARG A 45 6.04 1.12 -14.54
CA ARG A 45 6.95 1.67 -13.54
C ARG A 45 6.38 1.57 -12.13
N THR A 46 7.20 1.09 -11.20
CA THR A 46 6.89 1.07 -9.78
C THR A 46 6.92 2.49 -9.22
N SER A 47 5.76 2.97 -8.77
CA SER A 47 5.64 4.26 -8.07
C SER A 47 4.71 4.10 -6.87
N LEU A 48 4.90 4.92 -5.84
CA LEU A 48 4.10 4.84 -4.61
C LEU A 48 2.62 5.05 -4.89
N PHE A 49 2.29 5.98 -5.80
CA PHE A 49 0.91 6.24 -6.18
C PHE A 49 0.23 5.03 -6.82
N ARG A 50 0.90 4.34 -7.76
CA ARG A 50 0.37 3.10 -8.36
C ARG A 50 0.21 1.98 -7.35
N LEU A 51 1.18 1.83 -6.45
CA LEU A 51 1.12 0.83 -5.38
C LEU A 51 -0.10 1.07 -4.48
N LYS A 52 -0.36 2.33 -4.10
CA LYS A 52 -1.53 2.71 -3.28
C LYS A 52 -2.86 2.53 -4.00
N VAL A 53 -2.94 2.88 -5.29
CA VAL A 53 -4.14 2.65 -6.11
C VAL A 53 -4.44 1.15 -6.21
N ILE A 54 -3.43 0.33 -6.48
CA ILE A 54 -3.60 -1.13 -6.55
C ILE A 54 -3.97 -1.71 -5.18
N ASN A 55 -3.37 -1.23 -4.09
CA ASN A 55 -3.73 -1.65 -2.74
C ASN A 55 -5.20 -1.31 -2.40
N ALA A 56 -5.70 -0.14 -2.82
CA ALA A 56 -7.10 0.22 -2.65
C ALA A 56 -8.04 -0.72 -3.40
N LEU A 57 -7.68 -1.07 -4.65
CA LEU A 57 -8.41 -2.04 -5.47
C LEU A 57 -8.40 -3.43 -4.83
N ILE A 58 -7.26 -3.88 -4.29
CA ILE A 58 -7.11 -5.19 -3.62
C ILE A 58 -8.04 -5.30 -2.41
N LEU A 59 -8.12 -4.25 -1.60
CA LEU A 59 -9.01 -4.23 -0.42
C LEU A 59 -10.47 -4.33 -0.84
N ALA A 60 -10.90 -3.55 -1.83
CA ALA A 60 -12.27 -3.63 -2.34
C ALA A 60 -12.59 -5.02 -2.89
N ALA A 61 -11.67 -5.60 -3.67
CA ALA A 61 -11.84 -6.93 -4.25
C ALA A 61 -11.94 -8.04 -3.18
N GLN A 62 -11.15 -7.97 -2.10
CA GLN A 62 -11.26 -8.91 -0.98
C GLN A 62 -12.62 -8.82 -0.26
N GLU A 63 -13.21 -7.63 -0.20
CA GLU A 63 -14.56 -7.44 0.34
C GLU A 63 -15.67 -7.86 -0.65
N GLY A 64 -15.31 -8.38 -1.83
CA GLY A 64 -16.26 -8.72 -2.89
C GLY A 64 -16.94 -7.50 -3.51
N ARG A 65 -16.35 -6.30 -3.35
CA ARG A 65 -16.89 -5.04 -3.84
C ARG A 65 -16.08 -4.50 -5.01
N LEU A 66 -16.78 -3.77 -5.88
CA LEU A 66 -16.16 -2.99 -6.93
C LEU A 66 -15.92 -1.57 -6.42
N ILE A 67 -14.80 -0.96 -6.81
CA ILE A 67 -14.45 0.40 -6.38
C ILE A 67 -14.35 1.33 -7.57
N GLY A 68 -15.03 2.48 -7.47
CA GLY A 68 -14.93 3.56 -8.44
C GLY A 68 -13.79 4.55 -8.12
N VAL A 69 -13.57 5.49 -9.03
CA VAL A 69 -12.54 6.54 -8.89
C VAL A 69 -12.63 7.29 -7.56
N HIS A 70 -13.84 7.61 -7.09
CA HIS A 70 -14.04 8.35 -5.84
C HIS A 70 -13.63 7.55 -4.61
N GLY A 71 -13.90 6.24 -4.58
CA GLY A 71 -13.46 5.38 -3.49
C GLY A 71 -11.94 5.25 -3.45
N VAL A 72 -11.32 5.08 -4.62
CA VAL A 72 -9.85 5.06 -4.73
C VAL A 72 -9.25 6.40 -4.29
N HIS A 73 -9.85 7.53 -4.70
CA HIS A 73 -9.39 8.85 -4.33
C HIS A 73 -9.44 9.07 -2.82
N ALA A 74 -10.56 8.76 -2.17
CA ALA A 74 -10.69 8.85 -0.71
C ALA A 74 -9.66 7.98 0.02
N TYR A 75 -9.35 6.79 -0.50
CA TYR A 75 -8.34 5.90 0.09
C TYR A 75 -6.92 6.49 0.06
N ILE A 76 -6.57 7.16 -1.04
CA ILE A 76 -5.21 7.67 -1.24
C ILE A 76 -5.03 9.13 -0.78
N GLU A 77 -6.11 9.88 -0.60
CA GLU A 77 -6.10 11.29 -0.16
C GLU A 77 -5.33 11.47 1.15
N ALA A 78 -5.47 10.51 2.08
CA ALA A 78 -4.72 10.50 3.34
C ALA A 78 -3.20 10.40 3.15
N SER A 79 -2.72 9.78 2.06
CA SER A 79 -1.30 9.64 1.74
C SER A 79 -0.78 10.71 0.78
N PHE A 80 -1.66 11.32 -0.01
CA PHE A 80 -1.31 12.27 -1.08
C PHE A 80 -2.27 13.46 -1.09
N SER A 81 -2.16 14.31 -0.07
CA SER A 81 -3.05 15.47 0.16
C SER A 81 -3.04 16.53 -0.97
N GLN A 82 -2.13 16.43 -1.94
CA GLN A 82 -2.04 17.37 -3.07
C GLN A 82 -2.27 16.74 -4.45
N LEU A 83 -2.60 15.44 -4.53
CA LEU A 83 -2.80 14.80 -5.82
C LEU A 83 -4.24 14.94 -6.31
N PRO A 84 -4.46 15.46 -7.53
CA PRO A 84 -5.80 15.67 -8.03
C PRO A 84 -6.44 14.34 -8.48
N ILE A 85 -7.78 14.27 -8.41
CA ILE A 85 -8.58 13.11 -8.87
C ILE A 85 -8.30 12.72 -10.33
N VAL A 86 -7.85 13.67 -11.16
CA VAL A 86 -7.46 13.38 -12.55
C VAL A 86 -6.28 12.40 -12.61
N SER A 87 -5.32 12.50 -11.69
CA SER A 87 -4.18 11.57 -11.62
C SER A 87 -4.63 10.15 -11.27
N VAL A 88 -5.67 10.00 -10.44
CA VAL A 88 -6.28 8.69 -10.13
C VAL A 88 -6.88 8.09 -11.40
N ARG A 89 -7.68 8.87 -12.12
CA ARG A 89 -8.29 8.45 -13.39
C ARG A 89 -7.24 8.04 -14.40
N GLU A 90 -6.15 8.81 -14.54
CA GLU A 90 -5.06 8.49 -15.47
C GLU A 90 -4.38 7.17 -15.12
N VAL A 91 -4.16 6.91 -13.84
CA VAL A 91 -3.58 5.63 -13.43
C VAL A 91 -4.54 4.47 -13.65
N LEU A 92 -5.81 4.60 -13.26
CA LEU A 92 -6.81 3.56 -13.52
C LEU A 92 -6.95 3.29 -15.02
N LYS A 93 -6.96 4.34 -15.85
CA LYS A 93 -6.96 4.19 -17.31
C LYS A 93 -5.74 3.42 -17.79
N ARG A 94 -4.53 3.78 -17.34
CA ARG A 94 -3.30 3.06 -17.73
C ARG A 94 -3.29 1.61 -17.26
N LEU A 95 -3.80 1.33 -16.06
CA LEU A 95 -3.94 -0.04 -15.54
C LEU A 95 -4.92 -0.84 -16.40
N ALA A 96 -5.99 -0.21 -16.89
CA ALA A 96 -6.93 -0.85 -17.80
C ALA A 96 -6.33 -1.09 -19.20
N GLU A 97 -5.57 -0.12 -19.73
CA GLU A 97 -4.90 -0.23 -21.03
C GLU A 97 -3.87 -1.37 -21.07
N VAL A 98 -3.18 -1.65 -19.96
CA VAL A 98 -2.25 -2.78 -19.87
C VAL A 98 -2.92 -4.10 -19.48
N GLY A 99 -4.21 -4.10 -19.15
CA GLY A 99 -4.95 -5.32 -18.79
C GLY A 99 -4.80 -5.78 -17.33
N VAL A 100 -4.38 -4.91 -16.41
CA VAL A 100 -4.35 -5.24 -14.97
C VAL A 100 -5.76 -5.19 -14.37
N ILE A 101 -6.58 -4.26 -14.85
CA ILE A 101 -7.97 -4.07 -14.38
C ILE A 101 -8.92 -3.93 -15.56
N THR A 102 -10.21 -4.19 -15.31
CA THR A 102 -11.30 -3.94 -16.25
C THR A 102 -12.17 -2.82 -15.71
N ALA A 103 -12.49 -1.85 -16.58
CA ALA A 103 -13.48 -0.83 -16.29
C ALA A 103 -14.88 -1.39 -16.54
N GLN A 104 -15.75 -1.29 -15.54
CA GLN A 104 -17.14 -1.73 -15.60
C GLN A 104 -18.06 -0.60 -16.10
N THR A 105 -19.28 -0.96 -16.53
CA THR A 105 -20.25 -0.01 -17.09
C THR A 105 -20.74 1.03 -16.08
N ASP A 106 -20.69 0.71 -14.79
CA ASP A 106 -21.01 1.58 -13.66
C ASP A 106 -19.85 2.50 -13.22
N ARG A 107 -18.74 2.53 -14.01
CA ARG A 107 -17.50 3.27 -13.70
C ARG A 107 -16.74 2.73 -12.49
N SER A 108 -17.07 1.51 -12.06
CA SER A 108 -16.27 0.77 -11.10
C SER A 108 -15.16 -0.01 -11.80
N TYR A 109 -14.17 -0.47 -11.03
CA TYR A 109 -13.03 -1.22 -11.54
C TYR A 109 -12.91 -2.55 -10.80
N SER A 110 -12.55 -3.60 -11.54
CA SER A 110 -12.22 -4.93 -11.01
C SER A 110 -10.87 -5.38 -11.57
N PHE A 111 -10.17 -6.26 -10.86
CA PHE A 111 -9.01 -6.94 -11.45
C PHE A 111 -9.43 -7.87 -12.59
N THR A 112 -8.53 -8.05 -13.54
CA THR A 112 -8.60 -9.15 -14.50
C THR A 112 -8.28 -10.48 -13.80
N PRO A 113 -8.80 -11.62 -14.29
CA PRO A 113 -8.50 -12.91 -13.68
C PRO A 113 -6.99 -13.21 -13.67
N GLU A 114 -6.26 -12.80 -14.70
CA GLU A 114 -4.80 -12.99 -14.79
C GLU A 114 -4.07 -12.16 -13.74
N ALA A 115 -4.47 -10.90 -13.52
CA ALA A 115 -3.89 -10.07 -12.47
C ALA A 115 -4.26 -10.56 -11.07
N TRP A 116 -5.49 -11.06 -10.89
CA TRP A 116 -5.95 -11.59 -9.62
C TRP A 116 -5.21 -12.87 -9.21
N ASP A 117 -5.01 -13.81 -10.14
CA ASP A 117 -4.26 -15.06 -9.91
C ASP A 117 -2.83 -14.80 -9.43
N MET A 118 -2.18 -13.74 -9.94
CA MET A 118 -0.86 -13.31 -9.47
C MET A 118 -0.86 -12.75 -8.03
N LEU A 119 -2.00 -12.24 -7.55
CA LEU A 119 -2.13 -11.58 -6.24
C LEU A 119 -2.68 -12.54 -5.18
N GLU A 120 -3.66 -13.37 -5.53
CA GLU A 120 -4.35 -14.33 -4.67
C GLU A 120 -3.43 -15.13 -3.72
N PRO A 121 -2.32 -15.76 -4.16
CA PRO A 121 -1.45 -16.53 -3.28
C PRO A 121 -0.78 -15.69 -2.18
N TYR A 122 -0.64 -14.37 -2.39
CA TYR A 122 -0.06 -13.45 -1.41
C TYR A 122 -1.11 -12.84 -0.49
N LEU A 123 -2.37 -12.74 -0.94
CA LEU A 123 -3.47 -12.24 -0.13
C LEU A 123 -3.89 -13.28 0.91
N ALA A 124 -3.98 -14.56 0.52
CA ALA A 124 -4.30 -15.66 1.43
C ALA A 124 -3.28 -15.83 2.59
N GLN A 125 -2.02 -15.42 2.37
CA GLN A 125 -0.99 -15.44 3.41
C GLN A 125 -1.21 -14.37 4.48
N ARG A 126 -1.93 -13.29 4.16
CA ARG A 126 -2.12 -12.16 5.07
C ARG A 126 -3.13 -12.47 6.17
N ASP A 127 -4.15 -13.27 5.87
CA ASP A 127 -5.12 -13.75 6.86
C ASP A 127 -4.50 -14.68 7.90
N SER A 128 -3.48 -15.45 7.51
CA SER A 128 -2.77 -16.37 8.42
C SER A 128 -1.97 -15.66 9.52
N ASN A 129 -1.62 -14.38 9.34
CA ASN A 129 -0.87 -13.59 10.32
C ASN A 129 -1.76 -12.74 11.25
N SER A 130 -3.08 -12.78 11.05
CA SER A 130 -4.07 -12.09 11.92
C SER A 130 -4.89 -13.07 12.77
N GLN A 131 -4.40 -14.30 12.97
CA GLN A 131 -4.92 -15.21 13.98
C GLN A 131 -4.37 -14.80 15.36
N ILE A 132 -4.97 -13.76 15.95
CA ILE A 132 -5.03 -13.64 17.40
C ILE A 132 -5.78 -14.90 17.89
N PRO A 133 -5.23 -15.74 18.78
CA PRO A 133 -5.99 -16.86 19.33
C PRO A 133 -7.17 -16.28 20.12
N ALA A 134 -8.37 -16.39 19.56
CA ALA A 134 -9.60 -16.11 20.28
C ALA A 134 -9.68 -17.08 21.46
N THR A 135 -9.31 -16.55 22.63
CA THR A 135 -9.71 -17.00 23.96
C THR A 135 -9.42 -18.46 24.30
N ALA A 136 -8.25 -18.67 24.92
CA ALA A 136 -8.11 -19.65 25.98
C ALA A 136 -9.13 -19.32 27.10
N SER A 137 -10.34 -19.84 26.97
CA SER A 137 -11.38 -19.70 28.00
C SER A 137 -11.24 -20.85 29.01
N HIS A 138 -10.64 -20.51 30.15
CA HIS A 138 -10.92 -21.07 31.47
C HIS A 138 -11.00 -22.60 31.58
N ARG A 139 -9.84 -23.25 31.68
CA ARG A 139 -9.70 -24.43 32.53
C ARG A 139 -8.31 -24.45 33.14
N CYS A 140 -8.17 -23.80 34.30
CA CYS A 140 -7.26 -24.16 35.38
C CYS A 140 -7.24 -23.03 36.42
N LEU A 141 -8.03 -23.18 37.47
CA LEU A 141 -7.65 -22.63 38.77
C LEU A 141 -7.62 -23.81 39.76
N ASN A 142 -6.37 -24.18 40.05
CA ASN A 142 -5.85 -24.69 41.31
C ASN A 142 -6.50 -25.90 41.96
N SER A 143 -5.79 -27.00 41.76
CA SER A 143 -5.51 -27.99 42.81
C SER A 143 -4.80 -27.33 44.01
N LEU A 144 -5.04 -27.88 45.21
CA LEU A 144 -4.18 -28.01 46.40
C LEU A 144 -4.77 -27.42 47.71
N ALA A 145 -5.20 -28.33 48.59
CA ALA A 145 -5.06 -28.34 50.07
C ALA A 145 -6.34 -28.95 50.71
N THR A 146 -6.38 -29.73 51.79
CA THR A 146 -5.45 -30.46 52.66
C THR A 146 -6.36 -31.21 53.67
N SER A 147 -6.11 -32.50 53.89
CA SER A 147 -6.29 -33.32 55.11
C SER A 147 -7.49 -33.16 56.09
N ALA A 148 -8.20 -34.30 56.30
CA ALA A 148 -8.75 -34.85 57.56
C ALA A 148 -9.83 -34.03 58.32
N PRO A 149 -10.52 -34.53 59.38
CA PRO A 149 -10.21 -35.62 60.33
C PRO A 149 -10.82 -37.00 60.02
#